data_AF-A0A2E1MMI5-F1
#
_entry.id   AF-A0A2E1MMI5-F1
#
_cell.length_a   1.000
_cell.length_b   1.000
_cell.length_c   1.000
_cell.angle_alpha   90.00
_cell.angle_beta   90.00
_cell.angle_gamma   90.00
#
_symmetry.space_group_name_H-M   'P 1'
#
loop_
_entity.id
_entity.type
_entity.pdbx_description
1 polymer ?
#
loop_
_entity_poly.entity_id
_entity_poly.type
_entity_poly.pdbx_seq_one_letter_code
_entity_poly.pdbx_strand_id
1 'polypeptide(L)' 'MDNAWKMIKDIVSNLTEVLVGVLGLGIVGALAFGGILGLDVIGNITSLVDSLANNGVVGLLVLAVLMSLVK' A
#
# COMPACT_ATOMS: atom_id res chain seq x y z
N MET A 1 27.71 0.35 -14.66
CA MET A 1 26.37 -0.26 -14.58
C MET A 1 25.79 -0.15 -13.17
N ASP A 2 26.60 -0.30 -12.13
CA ASP A 2 26.17 -0.18 -10.72
C ASP A 2 25.58 1.19 -10.36
N ASN A 3 26.10 2.28 -10.93
CA ASN A 3 25.57 3.64 -10.68
C ASN A 3 24.21 3.88 -11.33
N ALA A 4 23.94 3.30 -12.51
CA ALA A 4 22.64 3.41 -13.16
C ALA A 4 21.58 2.62 -12.38
N TRP A 5 21.93 1.44 -11.88
CA TRP A 5 21.05 0.66 -11.01
C TRP A 5 20.76 1.35 -9.67
N LYS A 6 21.75 2.01 -9.07
CA LYS A 6 21.53 2.84 -7.87
C LYS A 6 20.57 3.99 -8.16
N MET A 7 20.81 4.75 -9.24
CA MET A 7 19.94 5.86 -9.61
C MET A 7 18.48 5.43 -9.84
N ILE A 8 18.25 4.28 -10.49
CA ILE A 8 16.90 3.72 -10.67
C ILE A 8 16.27 3.35 -9.33
N LYS A 9 17.02 2.68 -8.44
CA LYS A 9 16.53 2.35 -7.09
C LYS A 9 16.17 3.61 -6.31
N ASP A 10 16.99 4.64 -6.38
CA ASP A 10 16.76 5.91 -5.68
C ASP A 10 15.50 6.59 -6.21
N ILE A 11 15.27 6.61 -7.54
CA ILE A 11 14.04 7.17 -8.13
C ILE A 11 12.80 6.39 -7.65
N VAL A 12 12.85 5.06 -7.68
CA VAL A 12 11.72 4.22 -7.25
C VAL A 12 11.46 4.38 -5.75
N SER A 13 12.51 4.46 -4.92
CA SER A 13 12.38 4.70 -3.48
C SER A 13 11.70 6.04 -3.20
N ASN A 14 12.21 7.12 -3.78
CA ASN A 14 11.65 8.45 -3.60
C ASN A 14 10.19 8.55 -4.08
N LEU A 15 9.88 7.94 -5.24
CA LEU A 15 8.50 7.90 -5.74
C LEU A 15 7.59 7.09 -4.81
N THR A 16 8.07 5.96 -4.29
CA THR A 16 7.32 5.14 -3.33
C THR A 16 7.04 5.92 -2.06
N GLU A 17 8.02 6.66 -1.53
CA GLU A 17 7.84 7.52 -0.36
C GLU A 17 6.77 8.59 -0.58
N VAL A 18 6.77 9.25 -1.74
CA VAL A 18 5.74 10.23 -2.10
C VAL A 18 4.36 9.57 -2.19
N LEU A 19 4.26 8.41 -2.84
CA LEU A 19 2.99 7.69 -2.98
C LEU A 19 2.45 7.23 -1.62
N VAL A 20 3.29 6.69 -0.74
CA VAL A 20 2.92 6.31 0.62
C VAL A 20 2.48 7.54 1.42
N GLY A 21 3.17 8.66 1.27
CA GLY A 21 2.77 9.94 1.87
C GLY A 21 1.37 10.39 1.42
N VAL A 22 1.09 10.33 0.11
CA VAL A 22 -0.22 10.68 -0.44
C VAL A 22 -1.32 9.73 0.04
N LEU A 23 -1.05 8.42 0.09
CA LEU A 23 -1.99 7.44 0.65
C LEU A 23 -2.27 7.71 2.13
N GLY A 24 -1.23 8.00 2.92
CA GLY A 24 -1.36 8.37 4.33
C GLY A 24 -2.21 9.62 4.53
N LEU A 25 -1.97 10.66 3.72
CA LEU A 25 -2.81 11.87 3.72
C LEU A 25 -4.25 11.56 3.32
N GLY A 26 -4.47 10.66 2.37
CA GLY A 26 -5.80 10.17 1.98
C GLY A 26 -6.55 9.51 3.13
N ILE A 27 -5.87 8.67 3.93
CA ILE A 27 -6.45 8.02 5.11
C ILE A 27 -6.80 9.05 6.19
N VAL A 28 -5.83 9.91 6.55
CA VAL A 28 -6.03 10.94 7.59
C VAL A 28 -7.15 11.91 7.18
N GLY A 29 -7.14 12.32 5.91
CA GLY A 29 -8.19 13.16 5.33
C GLY A 29 -9.57 12.51 5.40
N ALA A 30 -9.67 11.25 4.97
CA ALA A 30 -10.92 10.49 5.01
C ALA A 30 -11.49 10.35 6.43
N LEU A 31 -10.62 10.17 7.44
CA LEU A 31 -11.03 10.13 8.84
C LEU A 31 -11.48 11.49 9.39
N ALA A 32 -10.80 12.56 9.02
CA ALA A 32 -11.07 13.90 9.55
C ALA A 32 -12.29 14.57 8.93
N PHE A 33 -12.53 14.36 7.64
CA PHE A 33 -13.54 15.10 6.88
C PHE A 33 -14.55 14.21 6.11
N GLY A 34 -14.47 12.87 6.26
CA GLY A 34 -15.17 11.94 5.38
C GLY A 34 -14.47 11.78 4.03
N GLY A 35 -14.99 10.96 3.12
CA GLY A 35 -14.33 10.63 1.84
C GLY A 35 -13.78 11.86 1.10
N ILE A 36 -12.46 11.94 0.95
CA ILE A 36 -11.74 13.06 0.34
C ILE A 36 -11.29 12.69 -1.08
N LEU A 37 -11.43 13.63 -2.01
CA LEU A 37 -10.87 13.56 -3.38
C LEU A 37 -11.31 12.36 -4.22
N GLY A 38 -12.43 11.72 -3.88
CA GLY A 38 -12.90 10.51 -4.57
C GLY A 38 -12.00 9.28 -4.36
N LEU A 39 -11.03 9.36 -3.44
CA LEU A 39 -10.12 8.28 -3.10
C LEU A 39 -10.62 7.57 -1.84
N ASP A 40 -11.27 6.42 -2.01
CA ASP A 40 -11.72 5.58 -0.90
C ASP A 40 -10.61 4.63 -0.43
N VAL A 41 -9.60 5.19 0.24
CA VAL A 41 -8.45 4.39 0.69
C VAL A 41 -8.87 3.37 1.77
N ILE A 42 -9.78 3.76 2.67
CA ILE A 42 -10.25 2.91 3.76
C ILE A 42 -11.09 1.75 3.22
N GLY A 43 -12.01 2.01 2.29
CA GLY A 43 -12.81 0.96 1.65
C GLY A 43 -11.96 -0.02 0.84
N ASN A 44 -10.95 0.47 0.12
CA ASN A 44 -10.02 -0.39 -0.61
C ASN A 44 -9.21 -1.30 0.33
N ILE A 45 -8.70 -0.78 1.44
CA ILE A 45 -7.99 -1.59 2.45
C ILE A 45 -8.94 -2.59 3.10
N THR A 46 -10.14 -2.17 3.50
CA THR A 46 -11.15 -3.05 4.11
C THR A 46 -11.54 -4.19 3.16
N SER A 47 -11.79 -3.89 1.89
CA SER A 47 -12.11 -4.88 0.86
C SER A 47 -10.99 -5.90 0.65
N LEU A 48 -9.73 -5.45 0.68
CA LEU A 48 -8.58 -6.35 0.62
C LEU A 48 -8.53 -7.26 1.84
N VAL A 49 -8.71 -6.70 3.04
CA VAL A 49 -8.71 -7.46 4.30
C VAL A 49 -9.84 -8.48 4.33
N ASP A 50 -11.04 -8.10 3.94
CA ASP A 50 -12.20 -8.99 3.86
C ASP A 50 -11.94 -10.12 2.85
N SER A 51 -11.35 -9.80 1.69
CA SER A 51 -10.96 -10.81 0.71
C SER A 51 -9.96 -11.79 1.29
N LEU A 52 -8.94 -11.31 2.01
CA LEU A 52 -7.96 -12.19 2.66
C LEU A 52 -8.60 -13.04 3.77
N ALA A 53 -9.44 -12.46 4.61
CA ALA A 53 -10.09 -13.16 5.73
C ALA A 53 -11.06 -14.26 5.23
N ASN A 54 -11.84 -13.97 4.19
CA ASN A 54 -12.82 -14.91 3.65
C ASN A 54 -12.20 -16.07 2.85
N ASN A 55 -10.95 -15.94 2.40
CA ASN A 55 -10.21 -17.00 1.71
C ASN A 55 -9.57 -18.05 2.67
N GLY A 56 -9.79 -17.94 3.98
CA GLY A 56 -9.30 -18.90 4.97
C GLY A 56 -7.78 -19.06 4.94
N VAL A 57 -7.30 -20.32 4.90
CA VAL A 57 -5.85 -20.63 4.92
C VAL A 57 -5.12 -20.01 3.73
N VAL A 58 -5.75 -19.93 2.56
CA VAL A 58 -5.13 -19.34 1.36
C VAL A 58 -4.86 -17.86 1.55
N GLY A 59 -5.78 -17.13 2.18
CA GLY A 59 -5.59 -15.72 2.51
C GLY A 59 -4.42 -15.48 3.45
N LEU A 60 -4.25 -16.35 4.45
CA LEU A 60 -3.11 -16.30 5.37
C LEU A 60 -1.77 -16.60 4.68
N LEU A 61 -1.75 -17.52 3.72
CA LEU A 61 -0.56 -17.81 2.91
C LEU A 61 -0.19 -16.62 2.01
N VAL A 62 -1.19 -16.00 1.36
CA VAL A 62 -0.96 -14.79 0.56
C VAL A 62 -0.41 -13.67 1.44
N LEU A 63 -0.97 -13.46 2.63
CA LEU A 63 -0.45 -12.48 3.58
C LEU A 63 1.01 -12.76 3.96
N ALA A 64 1.37 -14.02 4.23
CA ALA A 64 2.74 -14.41 4.55
C ALA A 64 3.71 -14.12 3.40
N VAL A 65 3.30 -14.38 2.15
CA VAL A 65 4.09 -14.06 0.95
C VAL A 65 4.25 -12.55 0.81
N LEU A 66 3.18 -11.77 0.93
CA LEU A 66 3.23 -10.30 0.86
C LEU A 66 4.19 -9.73 1.93
N MET A 67 4.11 -10.22 3.16
CA MET A 67 5.01 -9.83 4.26
C MET A 67 6.47 -10.20 4.00
N SER A 68 6.74 -11.23 3.19
CA SER A 68 8.10 -11.60 2.77
C SER A 68 8.64 -10.74 1.62
N LEU A 69 7.78 -10.06 0.86
CA LEU A 69 8.17 -9.18 -0.25
C LEU A 69 8.42 -7.74 0.20
N VAL A 70 7.77 -7.33 1.29
CA VAL A 70 7.93 -5.99 1.89
C VAL A 70 9.15 -5.92 2.82
N LYS A 71 9.67 -7.07 3.26
CA LYS A 71 10.93 -7.19 4.03
C LYS A 71 12.13 -7.36 3.10
#